data_AF-A0A0V0YYM4-F1
#
_entry.id   AF-A0A0V0YYM4-F1
#
_cell.length_a   1.000
_cell.length_b   1.000
_cell.length_c   1.000
_cell.angle_alpha   90.00
_cell.angle_beta   90.00
_cell.angle_gamma   90.00
#
_symmetry.space_group_name_H-M   'P 1'
#
loop_
_entity.id
_entity.type
_entity.pdbx_description
1 polymer ?
#
loop_
_entity_poly.entity_id
_entity_poly.type
_entity_poly.pdbx_seq_one_letter_code
_entity_poly.pdbx_strand_id
1 'polypeptide(L)'
;MPPDQTPEYPEAQQDKHALKSEGQVYKPDLILIKGGAAHILDVAVPWETGTNMHEHYERKVHKYSMISDDVKAHFGVHSCTVGAIVVGARSSWCASNRLALKACSMHFTKRFKRLLCRVALEGTCRVFQTFFTSTT
;
A
#
# COMPACT_ATOMS: atom_id res chain seq x y z
N MET A 1 -49.87 17.68 7.39
CA MET A 1 -48.72 16.83 7.06
C MET A 1 -47.58 17.19 8.00
N PRO A 2 -46.94 16.23 8.67
CA PRO A 2 -45.71 16.52 9.40
C PRO A 2 -44.58 16.82 8.39
N PRO A 3 -43.61 17.69 8.75
CA PRO A 3 -42.46 17.96 7.89
C PRO A 3 -41.62 16.70 7.74
N ASP A 4 -41.18 16.49 6.51
CA ASP A 4 -40.31 15.42 6.04
C ASP A 4 -39.02 15.36 6.90
N GLN A 5 -38.86 14.29 7.67
CA GLN A 5 -37.63 14.04 8.43
C GLN A 5 -36.58 13.61 7.44
N THR A 6 -35.63 14.49 7.15
CA THR A 6 -34.43 14.17 6.38
C THR A 6 -33.67 13.07 7.13
N PRO A 7 -33.34 11.93 6.50
CA PRO A 7 -32.65 10.86 7.19
C PRO A 7 -31.26 11.33 7.64
N GLU A 8 -31.01 11.27 8.95
CA GLU A 8 -29.68 11.42 9.52
C GLU A 8 -28.83 10.24 9.03
N TYR A 9 -27.90 10.53 8.12
CA TYR A 9 -26.89 9.57 7.72
C TYR A 9 -25.93 9.37 8.89
N PRO A 10 -25.65 8.12 9.31
CA PRO A 10 -24.70 7.88 10.39
C PRO A 10 -23.35 8.51 10.04
N GLU A 11 -22.79 9.29 10.98
CA GLU A 11 -21.49 9.92 10.86
C GLU A 11 -20.49 8.89 10.31
N ALA A 12 -19.87 9.23 9.18
CA ALA A 12 -18.90 8.35 8.52
C ALA A 12 -17.84 7.92 9.53
N GLN A 13 -17.86 6.63 9.89
CA GLN A 13 -16.94 6.04 10.85
C GLN A 13 -15.52 6.25 10.32
N GLN A 14 -14.82 7.21 10.91
CA GLN A 14 -13.54 7.70 10.40
C GLN A 14 -12.49 6.59 10.56
N ASP A 15 -12.15 5.95 9.45
CA ASP A 15 -11.07 4.95 9.40
C ASP A 15 -9.76 5.64 9.80
N LYS A 16 -9.16 5.19 10.91
CA LYS A 16 -8.00 5.84 11.55
C LYS A 16 -6.76 5.94 10.65
N HIS A 17 -6.75 5.25 9.51
CA HIS A 17 -5.63 5.25 8.55
C HIS A 17 -5.96 5.94 7.22
N ALA A 18 -7.17 6.46 7.06
CA ALA A 18 -7.58 7.17 5.86
C ALA A 18 -7.25 8.67 6.00
N LEU A 19 -6.38 9.17 5.12
CA LEU A 19 -6.00 10.58 5.05
C LEU A 19 -6.76 11.28 3.94
N LYS A 20 -7.35 12.42 4.26
CA LYS A 20 -8.07 13.26 3.30
C LYS A 20 -7.12 14.34 2.80
N SER A 21 -6.96 14.42 1.48
CA SER A 21 -6.16 15.44 0.82
C SER A 21 -6.86 15.87 -0.46
N GLU A 22 -7.07 17.17 -0.62
CA GLU A 22 -7.75 17.78 -1.79
C GLU A 22 -9.08 17.11 -2.15
N GLY A 23 -9.89 16.74 -1.15
CA GLY A 23 -11.19 16.10 -1.35
C GLY A 23 -11.12 14.61 -1.73
N GLN A 24 -9.91 14.04 -1.84
CA GLN A 24 -9.69 12.61 -2.07
C GLN A 24 -9.27 11.91 -0.78
N VAL A 25 -9.66 10.64 -0.64
CA VAL A 25 -9.27 9.80 0.49
C VAL A 25 -8.14 8.87 0.04
N TYR A 26 -7.03 8.92 0.75
CA TYR A 26 -5.88 8.06 0.56
C TYR A 26 -5.74 7.11 1.73
N LYS A 27 -5.58 5.82 1.43
CA LYS A 27 -5.33 4.77 2.41
C LYS A 27 -4.13 3.95 1.95
N PRO A 28 -2.91 4.26 2.42
CA PRO A 28 -1.76 3.39 2.21
C PRO A 28 -1.88 2.14 3.09
N ASP A 29 -1.21 1.05 2.72
CA ASP A 29 -1.17 -0.16 3.54
C ASP A 29 -0.49 0.08 4.90
N LEU A 30 0.57 0.90 4.93
CA LEU A 30 1.36 1.17 6.13
C LEU A 30 1.83 2.63 6.19
N ILE A 31 1.80 3.20 7.39
CA ILE A 31 2.53 4.44 7.73
C ILE A 31 3.39 4.12 8.95
N LEU A 32 4.71 4.18 8.80
CA LEU A 32 5.67 3.89 9.85
C LEU A 32 6.23 5.20 10.43
N ILE A 33 6.22 5.36 11.75
CA ILE A 33 6.80 6.52 12.43
C ILE A 33 8.05 6.10 13.20
N LYS A 34 9.18 6.77 12.95
CA LYS A 34 10.44 6.54 13.67
C LYS A 34 11.30 7.80 13.69
N GLY A 35 11.76 8.21 14.88
CA GLY A 35 12.75 9.28 15.02
C GLY A 35 12.36 10.62 14.39
N GLY A 36 11.08 11.02 14.48
CA GLY A 36 10.60 12.27 13.88
C GLY A 36 10.38 12.21 12.36
N ALA A 37 10.42 11.02 11.77
CA ALA A 37 10.13 10.77 10.36
C ALA A 37 8.93 9.83 10.19
N ALA A 38 8.12 10.08 9.16
CA ALA A 38 7.13 9.15 8.65
C ALA A 38 7.62 8.45 7.37
N HIS A 39 7.17 7.21 7.18
CA HIS A 39 7.39 6.46 5.95
C HIS A 39 6.07 5.84 5.49
N ILE A 40 5.55 6.32 4.37
CA ILE A 40 4.39 5.74 3.71
C ILE A 40 4.87 4.55 2.88
N LEU A 41 4.29 3.38 3.12
CA LEU A 41 4.59 2.16 2.40
C LEU A 41 3.31 1.52 1.90
N ASP A 42 3.34 1.09 0.65
CA ASP A 42 2.21 0.42 0.01
C ASP A 42 2.68 -0.82 -0.75
N VAL A 43 1.88 -1.89 -0.76
CA VAL A 43 2.26 -3.18 -1.33
C VAL A 43 1.62 -3.37 -2.70
N ALA A 44 2.35 -3.93 -3.66
CA ALA A 44 1.80 -4.33 -4.95
C ALA A 44 2.20 -5.77 -5.31
N VAL A 45 1.25 -6.52 -5.85
CA VAL A 45 1.48 -7.87 -6.41
C VAL A 45 1.08 -7.93 -7.88
N PRO A 46 1.88 -7.38 -8.81
CA PRO A 46 1.55 -7.39 -10.23
C PRO A 46 1.88 -8.73 -10.89
N TRP A 47 1.17 -9.03 -11.98
CA TRP A 47 1.54 -10.09 -12.90
C TRP A 47 2.74 -9.64 -13.76
N GLU A 48 3.87 -10.34 -13.69
CA GLU A 48 5.13 -9.83 -14.25
C GLU A 48 5.21 -9.88 -15.77
N THR A 49 4.40 -10.72 -16.42
CA THR A 49 4.45 -10.85 -17.89
C THR A 49 3.84 -9.61 -18.54
N GLY A 50 4.62 -8.92 -19.37
CA GLY A 50 4.18 -7.72 -20.08
C GLY A 50 4.12 -6.45 -19.22
N THR A 51 4.65 -6.48 -17.99
CA THR A 51 4.68 -5.30 -17.11
C THR A 51 6.10 -5.02 -16.59
N ASN A 52 6.40 -3.75 -16.34
CA ASN A 52 7.62 -3.35 -15.66
C ASN A 52 7.35 -3.18 -14.16
N MET A 53 7.99 -4.02 -13.34
CA MET A 53 7.89 -3.96 -11.87
C MET A 53 8.24 -2.59 -11.30
N HIS A 54 9.13 -1.85 -11.95
CA HIS A 54 9.50 -0.50 -11.54
C HIS A 54 8.35 0.50 -11.75
N GLU A 55 7.59 0.38 -12.82
CA GLU A 55 6.43 1.25 -13.07
C GLU A 55 5.33 1.05 -12.03
N HIS A 56 5.15 -0.18 -11.50
CA HIS A 56 4.25 -0.42 -10.38
C HIS A 56 4.73 0.27 -9.08
N TYR A 57 6.05 0.31 -8.87
CA TYR A 57 6.66 1.02 -7.75
C TYR A 57 6.43 2.54 -7.90
N GLU A 58 6.79 3.11 -9.05
CA GLU A 58 6.67 4.55 -9.34
C GLU A 58 5.22 5.04 -9.26
N ARG A 59 4.25 4.25 -9.76
CA ARG A 59 2.82 4.62 -9.65
C ARG A 59 2.37 4.78 -8.20
N LYS A 60 2.79 3.89 -7.30
CA LYS A 60 2.46 4.00 -5.87
C LYS A 60 3.20 5.16 -5.22
N VAL A 61 4.48 5.34 -5.52
CA VAL A 61 5.25 6.50 -5.02
C VAL A 61 4.59 7.80 -5.44
N HIS A 62 4.25 7.95 -6.73
CA HIS A 62 3.57 9.13 -7.25
C HIS A 62 2.22 9.37 -6.56
N LYS A 63 1.36 8.33 -6.48
CA LYS A 63 0.05 8.41 -5.84
C LYS A 63 0.13 8.93 -4.40
N TYR A 64 1.03 8.38 -3.58
CA TYR A 64 1.09 8.72 -2.15
C TYR A 64 2.03 9.88 -1.85
N SER A 65 2.84 10.35 -2.81
CA SER A 65 3.61 11.58 -2.65
C SER A 65 2.70 12.78 -2.40
N MET A 66 1.50 12.77 -2.98
CA MET A 66 0.48 13.82 -2.84
C MET A 66 0.05 14.06 -1.39
N ILE A 67 0.15 13.05 -0.50
CA ILE A 67 -0.28 13.16 0.90
C ILE A 67 0.88 13.33 1.89
N SER A 68 2.10 13.57 1.41
CA SER A 68 3.29 13.63 2.27
C SER A 68 3.20 14.75 3.31
N ASP A 69 2.65 15.90 2.93
CA ASP A 69 2.48 17.04 3.83
C ASP A 69 1.38 16.80 4.85
N ASP A 70 0.27 16.20 4.44
CA ASP A 70 -0.82 15.83 5.34
C ASP A 70 -0.36 14.78 6.37
N VAL A 71 0.44 13.79 5.96
CA VAL A 71 1.06 12.83 6.89
C VAL A 71 1.97 13.55 7.89
N LYS A 72 2.82 14.47 7.42
CA LYS A 72 3.70 15.23 8.33
C LYS A 72 2.89 16.01 9.36
N ALA A 73 1.85 16.72 8.93
CA ALA A 73 0.98 17.49 9.81
C ALA A 73 0.20 16.58 10.79
N HIS A 74 -0.36 15.49 10.30
CA HIS A 74 -1.17 14.57 11.10
C HIS A 74 -0.37 13.87 12.21
N PHE A 75 0.87 13.47 11.92
CA PHE A 75 1.72 12.76 12.88
C PHE A 75 2.73 13.66 13.60
N GLY A 76 2.75 14.97 13.33
CA GLY A 76 3.67 15.92 13.97
C GLY A 76 5.16 15.64 13.67
N VAL A 77 5.46 15.18 12.44
CA VAL A 77 6.83 14.82 12.02
C VAL A 77 7.38 15.82 11.00
N HIS A 78 8.70 15.98 10.95
CA HIS A 78 9.35 16.96 10.06
C HIS A 78 9.72 16.39 8.69
N SER A 79 9.68 15.06 8.52
CA SER A 79 10.01 14.40 7.26
C SER A 79 9.05 13.26 6.97
N CYS A 80 8.79 13.05 5.68
CA CYS A 80 7.99 11.94 5.18
C CYS A 80 8.63 11.39 3.91
N THR A 81 8.79 10.08 3.83
CA THR A 81 9.22 9.39 2.60
C THR A 81 8.10 8.49 2.10
N VAL A 82 8.03 8.32 0.79
CA VAL A 82 7.06 7.41 0.16
C VAL A 82 7.79 6.28 -0.55
N GLY A 83 7.32 5.06 -0.36
CA GLY A 83 7.88 3.89 -1.00
C GLY A 83 6.84 2.81 -1.23
N ALA A 84 7.23 1.79 -1.97
CA ALA A 84 6.40 0.61 -2.18
C ALA A 84 7.20 -0.68 -2.01
N ILE A 85 6.51 -1.76 -1.65
CA ILE A 85 7.05 -3.12 -1.72
C ILE A 85 6.31 -3.86 -2.84
N VAL A 86 7.00 -4.04 -3.97
CA VAL A 86 6.45 -4.72 -5.14
C VAL A 86 7.03 -6.13 -5.23
N VAL A 87 6.15 -7.12 -5.16
CA VAL A 87 6.49 -8.56 -5.26
C VAL A 87 5.70 -9.15 -6.41
N GLY A 88 6.35 -9.77 -7.37
CA GLY A 88 5.65 -10.33 -8.53
C GLY A 88 4.79 -11.53 -8.14
N ALA A 89 3.62 -11.65 -8.77
CA ALA A 89 2.69 -12.76 -8.56
C ALA A 89 3.34 -14.14 -8.78
N ARG A 90 4.35 -14.22 -9.65
CA ARG A 90 5.14 -15.42 -9.94
C ARG A 90 6.46 -15.49 -9.16
N SER A 91 6.50 -14.92 -7.95
CA SER A 91 7.65 -14.98 -7.04
C SER A 91 8.85 -14.09 -7.44
N SER A 92 8.62 -12.98 -8.12
CA SER A 92 9.68 -11.99 -8.41
C SER A 92 9.84 -10.95 -7.29
N TRP A 93 11.03 -10.37 -7.15
CA TRP A 93 11.31 -9.29 -6.20
C TRP A 93 11.75 -8.03 -6.96
N CYS A 94 11.05 -6.91 -6.79
CA CYS A 94 11.42 -5.65 -7.44
C CYS A 94 12.71 -5.08 -6.83
N ALA A 95 13.67 -4.68 -7.68
CA ALA A 95 14.92 -4.06 -7.23
C ALA A 95 14.68 -2.73 -6.51
N SER A 96 13.68 -1.95 -6.95
CA SER A 96 13.33 -0.64 -6.38
C SER A 96 12.81 -0.72 -4.94
N ASN A 97 12.38 -1.90 -4.46
CA ASN A 97 12.05 -2.11 -3.05
C ASN A 97 13.22 -1.75 -2.12
N ARG A 98 14.47 -1.77 -2.62
CA ARG A 98 15.64 -1.34 -1.86
C ARG A 98 15.55 0.12 -1.42
N LEU A 99 14.93 0.99 -2.22
CA LEU A 99 14.76 2.41 -1.92
C LEU A 99 13.86 2.60 -0.70
N ALA A 100 12.67 1.98 -0.73
CA ALA A 100 11.72 1.97 0.38
C ALA A 100 12.32 1.39 1.67
N LEU A 101 13.01 0.25 1.57
CA LEU A 101 13.67 -0.39 2.72
C LEU A 101 14.78 0.48 3.31
N LYS A 102 15.59 1.12 2.46
CA LYS A 102 16.64 2.05 2.91
C LYS A 102 16.05 3.25 3.63
N ALA A 103 14.97 3.84 3.09
CA ALA A 103 14.30 4.99 3.69
C ALA A 103 13.79 4.68 5.11
N CYS A 104 13.20 3.49 5.31
CA CYS A 104 12.67 3.07 6.61
C CYS A 104 13.75 2.51 7.56
N SER A 105 15.03 2.53 7.17
CA SER A 105 16.11 1.81 7.87
C SER A 105 15.79 0.33 8.15
N MET A 106 15.05 -0.30 7.23
CA MET A 106 14.64 -1.70 7.32
C MET A 106 15.58 -2.56 6.48
N HIS A 107 16.03 -3.68 7.06
CA HIS A 107 16.86 -4.65 6.35
C HIS A 107 16.13 -5.98 6.21
N PHE A 108 15.72 -6.32 4.99
CA PHE A 108 15.15 -7.63 4.70
C PHE A 108 16.24 -8.59 4.25
N THR A 109 16.43 -9.66 5.02
CA THR A 109 17.33 -10.76 4.66
C THR A 109 16.87 -11.43 3.37
N LYS A 110 17.80 -12.12 2.67
CA LYS A 110 17.46 -12.93 1.48
C LYS A 110 16.37 -13.97 1.81
N ARG A 111 16.39 -14.54 3.02
CA ARG A 111 15.38 -15.51 3.49
C ARG A 111 14.00 -14.86 3.62
N PHE A 112 13.94 -13.66 4.18
CA PHE A 112 12.66 -12.95 4.34
C PHE A 112 12.08 -12.49 2.99
N LYS A 113 12.91 -11.98 2.07
CA LYS A 113 12.47 -11.66 0.70
C LYS A 113 11.88 -12.90 -0.01
N ARG A 114 12.54 -14.06 0.09
CA ARG A 114 12.02 -15.32 -0.46
C ARG A 114 10.69 -15.73 0.19
N LEU A 115 10.52 -15.52 1.49
CA LEU A 115 9.26 -15.82 2.17
C LEU A 115 8.12 -14.99 1.58
N LEU A 116 8.31 -13.66 1.42
CA LEU A 116 7.29 -12.79 0.83
C LEU A 116 6.94 -13.19 -0.62
N CYS A 117 7.96 -13.51 -1.43
CA CYS A 117 7.73 -14.01 -2.79
C CYS A 117 6.96 -15.34 -2.82
N ARG A 118 7.23 -16.26 -1.89
CA ARG A 118 6.48 -17.53 -1.78
C ARG A 118 5.04 -17.31 -1.36
N VAL A 119 4.79 -16.41 -0.40
CA VAL A 119 3.43 -16.04 0.02
C VAL A 119 2.63 -15.45 -1.14
N ALA A 120 3.23 -14.57 -1.94
CA ALA A 120 2.58 -14.01 -3.13
C ALA A 120 2.25 -15.08 -4.19
N LEU A 121 3.19 -15.99 -4.45
CA LEU A 121 2.98 -17.10 -5.38
C LEU A 121 1.90 -18.07 -4.88
N GLU A 122 1.91 -18.42 -3.60
CA GLU A 122 0.89 -19.27 -3.00
C GLU A 122 -0.49 -18.63 -3.09
N GLY A 123 -0.61 -17.33 -2.80
CA GLY A 123 -1.84 -16.58 -3.00
C GLY A 123 -2.32 -16.63 -4.45
N THR A 124 -1.40 -16.49 -5.41
CA THR A 124 -1.70 -16.60 -6.84
C THR A 124 -2.21 -18.00 -7.23
N CYS A 125 -1.54 -19.06 -6.75
CA CYS A 125 -1.99 -20.43 -6.97
C CYS A 125 -3.37 -20.69 -6.38
N ARG A 126 -3.68 -20.15 -5.19
CA ARG A 126 -5.01 -20.27 -4.57
C ARG A 126 -6.08 -19.58 -5.42
N VAL A 127 -5.83 -18.36 -5.90
CA VAL A 127 -6.77 -17.65 -6.79
C VAL A 127 -7.02 -18.46 -8.07
N PHE A 128 -5.96 -18.99 -8.69
CA PHE A 128 -6.07 -19.84 -9.87
C PHE A 128 -6.90 -21.09 -9.57
N GLN A 129 -6.57 -21.83 -8.51
CA GLN A 129 -7.33 -23.01 -8.10
C GLN A 129 -8.81 -22.69 -7.92
N THR A 130 -9.15 -21.67 -7.12
CA THR A 130 -10.54 -21.23 -6.92
C THR A 130 -11.23 -20.97 -8.26
N PHE A 131 -10.61 -20.24 -9.18
CA PHE A 131 -11.21 -19.95 -10.48
C PHE A 131 -11.54 -21.22 -11.29
N PHE A 132 -10.62 -22.19 -11.31
CA PHE A 132 -10.78 -23.43 -12.07
C PHE A 132 -11.61 -24.51 -11.35
N THR A 133 -11.77 -24.43 -10.03
CA THR A 133 -12.59 -25.40 -9.26
C THR A 133 -13.99 -24.90 -8.95
N SER A 134 -14.23 -23.58 -8.95
CA SER A 134 -15.55 -22.99 -8.71
C SER A 134 -16.45 -22.96 -9.95
N THR A 135 -16.01 -23.53 -11.07
CA THR A 135 -16.77 -23.66 -12.33
C THR A 135 -17.35 -25.06 -12.56
N THR A 136 -17.29 -25.94 -11.56
CA THR A 136 -18.00 -27.24 -11.48
C THR A 136 -19.07 -27.18 -10.42
#